data_AF-A0A6N9AFG1-F1
#
_entry.id   AF-A0A6N9AFG1-F1
#
_cell.length_a   1.000
_cell.length_b   1.000
_cell.length_c   1.000
_cell.angle_alpha   90.00
_cell.angle_beta   90.00
_cell.angle_gamma   90.00
#
_symmetry.space_group_name_H-M   'P 1'
#
loop_
_entity.id
_entity.type
_entity.pdbx_description
1 polymer ?
#
loop_
_entity_poly.entity_id
_entity_poly.type
_entity_poly.pdbx_seq_one_letter_code
_entity_poly.pdbx_strand_id
1 'polypeptide(L)' 'QDRLDEVGIMATPNSYHTPKLPGLGDVNWGKFFSLLTDVGYNGAVCVEVEDRAYEGSLELRKCALIQSCTYLRQFIPLLQ' A
#
# COMPACT_ATOMS: atom_id res chain seq x y z
N GLN A 1 12.64 -0.06 -12.09
CA GLN A 1 14.01 -0.58 -12.19
C GLN A 1 14.98 0.54 -12.52
N ASP A 2 14.70 1.29 -13.59
CA ASP A 2 15.60 2.33 -14.13
C ASP A 2 16.10 3.36 -13.10
N ARG A 3 15.23 3.91 -12.25
CA ARG A 3 15.65 4.88 -11.22
C ARG A 3 16.51 4.27 -10.11
N LEU A 4 16.28 3.01 -9.73
CA LEU A 4 17.07 2.31 -8.71
C LEU A 4 18.51 2.11 -9.18
N ASP A 5 18.67 1.78 -10.46
CA ASP A 5 19.98 1.53 -11.07
C ASP A 5 20.81 2.82 -11.18
N GLU A 6 20.15 3.98 -11.31
CA GLU A 6 20.79 5.30 -11.33
C GLU A 6 21.26 5.79 -9.95
N VAL A 7 20.46 5.56 -8.90
CA VAL A 7 20.74 6.11 -7.55
C VAL A 7 21.44 5.10 -6.62
N GLY A 8 21.42 3.81 -6.98
CA GLY A 8 22.00 2.73 -6.20
C GLY A 8 21.15 2.29 -5.01
N ILE A 9 21.44 1.09 -4.49
CA ILE A 9 20.64 0.43 -3.44
C ILE A 9 20.65 1.13 -2.08
N MET A 10 21.61 2.03 -1.85
CA MET A 10 21.75 2.79 -0.61
C MET A 10 21.04 4.15 -0.69
N ALA A 11 20.41 4.48 -1.81
CA ALA A 11 19.68 5.74 -1.96
C ALA A 11 18.47 5.81 -1.05
N THR A 12 18.02 7.04 -0.76
CA THR A 12 16.79 7.21 0.02
C THR A 12 15.60 6.61 -0.74
N PRO A 13 14.66 5.92 -0.09
CA PRO A 13 13.57 5.23 -0.77
C PRO A 13 12.79 6.12 -1.76
N ASN A 14 12.55 7.38 -1.38
CA ASN A 14 11.85 8.36 -2.22
C ASN A 14 12.63 8.80 -3.48
N SER A 15 13.91 8.43 -3.62
CA SER A 15 14.71 8.70 -4.82
C SER A 15 14.36 7.76 -5.98
N TYR A 16 13.80 6.59 -5.70
CA TYR A 16 13.51 5.57 -6.71
C TYR A 16 12.13 4.92 -6.58
N HIS A 17 11.45 5.09 -5.45
CA HIS A 17 10.09 4.63 -5.21
C HIS A 17 9.13 5.83 -5.14
N THR A 18 7.96 5.69 -5.75
CA THR A 18 6.87 6.66 -5.64
C THR A 18 5.75 5.99 -4.84
N PRO A 19 5.43 6.46 -3.62
CA PRO A 19 4.34 5.90 -2.85
C PRO A 19 3.00 6.01 -3.59
N LYS A 20 2.24 4.92 -3.58
CA LYS A 20 0.90 4.83 -4.16
C LYS A 20 -0.05 4.09 -3.23
N LEU A 21 -1.32 4.48 -3.28
CA LEU A 21 -2.37 3.79 -2.51
C LEU A 21 -2.49 2.32 -2.93
N PRO A 22 -2.94 1.43 -2.03
CA PRO A 22 -3.38 0.09 -2.39
C PRO A 22 -4.32 0.10 -3.61
N GLY A 23 -3.97 -0.71 -4.62
CA GLY A 23 -4.70 -0.80 -5.90
C GLY A 23 -4.25 0.18 -6.99
N LEU A 24 -3.37 1.14 -6.69
CA LEU A 24 -2.78 2.07 -7.67
C LEU A 24 -1.27 1.88 -7.90
N GLY A 25 -0.68 0.84 -7.30
CA GLY A 25 0.73 0.49 -7.44
C GLY A 25 0.94 -1.00 -7.69
N ASP A 26 2.19 -1.45 -7.59
CA ASP A 26 2.61 -2.77 -8.09
C ASP A 26 2.59 -3.90 -7.05
N VAL A 27 2.10 -3.63 -5.83
CA VAL A 27 2.03 -4.65 -4.77
C VAL A 27 1.00 -5.72 -5.13
N ASN A 28 1.43 -6.99 -5.10
CA ASN A 28 0.53 -8.12 -5.22
C ASN A 28 -0.19 -8.39 -3.89
N TRP A 29 -1.31 -7.70 -3.67
CA TRP A 29 -2.09 -7.77 -2.43
C TRP A 29 -2.69 -9.15 -2.16
N GLY A 30 -3.08 -9.90 -3.19
CA GLY A 30 -3.57 -11.28 -3.02
C GLY A 30 -2.51 -12.19 -2.41
N LYS A 31 -1.27 -12.12 -2.91
CA LYS A 31 -0.13 -12.87 -2.34
C LYS A 31 0.20 -12.40 -0.92
N PHE A 32 0.16 -11.09 -0.67
CA PHE A 32 0.43 -10.52 0.64
C PHE A 32 -0.54 -11.05 1.71
N PHE A 33 -1.85 -10.99 1.45
CA PHE A 33 -2.86 -11.48 2.40
C PHE A 33 -2.89 -13.00 2.51
N SER A 34 -2.63 -13.75 1.42
CA SER A 34 -2.45 -15.21 1.48
C SER A 34 -1.37 -15.58 2.50
N LEU A 35 -0.21 -14.91 2.44
CA LEU A 35 0.89 -15.19 3.37
C LEU A 35 0.53 -14.84 4.82
N LEU A 36 -0.16 -13.71 5.07
CA LEU A 36 -0.62 -13.35 6.41
C LEU A 36 -1.53 -14.44 6.99
N THR A 37 -2.45 -14.97 6.19
CA THR A 37 -3.32 -16.07 6.61
C THR A 37 -2.54 -17.36 6.83
N ASP A 38 -1.60 -17.71 5.94
CA ASP A 38 -0.80 -18.94 6.05
C ASP A 38 0.05 -18.99 7.34
N VAL A 39 0.57 -17.83 7.78
CA VAL A 39 1.35 -17.75 9.04
C VAL A 39 0.46 -17.58 10.28
N GLY A 40 -0.86 -17.60 10.13
CA GLY A 40 -1.82 -17.46 11.23
C GLY A 40 -1.88 -16.05 11.82
N TYR A 41 -1.49 -15.01 11.07
CA TYR A 41 -1.60 -13.63 11.54
C TYR A 41 -3.07 -13.20 11.65
N ASN A 42 -3.49 -12.83 12.86
CA ASN A 42 -4.86 -12.40 13.17
C ASN A 42 -4.93 -10.96 13.74
N GLY A 43 -3.90 -10.16 13.48
CA GLY A 43 -3.82 -8.76 13.91
C GLY A 43 -4.47 -7.79 12.93
N ALA A 44 -4.46 -6.51 13.28
CA ALA A 44 -4.97 -5.45 12.42
C ALA A 44 -4.00 -5.11 11.29
N VAL A 45 -4.52 -4.89 10.08
CA VAL A 45 -3.77 -4.27 8.97
C VAL A 45 -4.13 -2.79 8.91
N CYS A 46 -3.14 -1.92 9.09
CA CYS A 46 -3.31 -0.47 9.04
C CYS A 46 -2.85 0.09 7.69
N VAL A 47 -3.54 1.12 7.20
CA VAL A 47 -3.16 1.85 5.98
C VAL A 47 -2.51 3.18 6.38
N GLU A 48 -1.30 3.40 5.91
CA GLU A 48 -0.60 4.69 5.95
C GLU A 48 -0.60 5.30 4.54
N VAL A 49 -0.93 6.59 4.44
CA VAL A 49 -1.12 7.28 3.15
C VAL A 49 -0.01 8.30 2.93
N GLU A 50 0.83 8.05 1.93
CA GLU A 50 1.91 8.95 1.49
C GLU A 50 1.83 9.30 -0.01
N ASP A 51 0.72 8.96 -0.69
CA ASP A 51 0.54 9.30 -2.10
C ASP A 51 0.31 10.81 -2.26
N ARG A 52 1.27 11.47 -2.91
CA ARG A 52 1.25 12.92 -3.16
C ARG A 52 0.01 13.38 -3.91
N ALA A 53 -0.66 12.51 -4.68
CA ALA A 53 -1.91 12.86 -5.36
C ALA A 53 -3.05 13.21 -4.38
N TYR A 54 -2.96 12.77 -3.12
CA TYR A 54 -4.01 12.94 -2.11
C TYR A 54 -3.59 13.85 -0.93
N GLU A 55 -2.40 14.44 -0.96
CA GLU A 55 -1.85 15.19 0.20
C GLU A 55 -2.47 16.59 0.37
N GLY A 56 -3.09 17.14 -0.67
CA GLY A 56 -3.52 18.54 -0.73
C GLY A 56 -4.55 18.95 0.33
N SER A 57 -5.72 18.31 0.36
CA SER A 57 -6.82 18.68 1.27
C SER A 57 -7.18 17.55 2.24
N LEU A 58 -7.79 17.88 3.37
CA LEU A 58 -8.30 16.88 4.32
C LEU A 58 -9.28 15.91 3.66
N GLU A 59 -10.14 16.42 2.76
CA GLU A 59 -11.10 15.60 2.04
C GLU A 59 -10.40 14.62 1.08
N LEU A 60 -9.34 15.03 0.38
CA LEU A 60 -8.54 14.12 -0.43
C LEU A 60 -7.88 13.04 0.43
N ARG A 61 -7.33 13.39 1.59
CA ARG A 61 -6.74 12.41 2.52
C ARG A 61 -7.77 11.39 3.02
N LYS A 62 -9.01 11.82 3.31
CA LYS A 62 -10.11 10.90 3.64
C LYS A 62 -10.49 10.01 2.46
N CYS A 63 -10.58 10.57 1.25
CA CYS A 63 -10.84 9.80 0.03
C CYS A 63 -9.78 8.71 -0.18
N ALA A 64 -8.50 9.01 0.07
CA ALA A 64 -7.43 8.03 -0.01
C ALA A 64 -7.65 6.83 0.92
N LEU A 65 -8.05 7.08 2.17
CA LEU A 65 -8.37 6.02 3.14
C LEU A 65 -9.58 5.18 2.70
N ILE A 66 -10.64 5.83 2.23
CA ILE A 66 -11.85 5.14 1.75
C ILE A 66 -11.53 4.25 0.55
N GLN A 67 -10.79 4.77 -0.42
CA GLN A 67 -10.38 4.03 -1.61
C GLN A 67 -9.51 2.83 -1.25
N SER A 68 -8.48 3.05 -0.41
CA SER A 68 -7.59 1.98 0.06
C SER A 68 -8.36 0.90 0.79
N CYS A 69 -9.28 1.27 1.69
CA CYS A 69 -10.12 0.34 2.42
C CYS A 69 -11.04 -0.45 1.49
N THR A 70 -11.68 0.22 0.53
CA THR A 70 -12.57 -0.42 -0.45
C THR A 70 -11.82 -1.44 -1.29
N TYR A 71 -10.62 -1.09 -1.76
CA TYR A 71 -9.79 -2.01 -2.54
C TYR A 71 -9.30 -3.19 -1.70
N LEU A 72 -8.77 -2.96 -0.49
CA LEU A 72 -8.17 -4.02 0.32
C LEU A 72 -9.19 -5.03 0.86
N ARG A 73 -10.45 -4.62 1.08
CA ARG A 73 -11.52 -5.49 1.61
C ARG A 73 -11.72 -6.77 0.80
N GLN A 74 -11.43 -6.77 -0.50
CA GLN A 74 -11.57 -7.97 -1.33
C GLN A 74 -10.56 -9.08 -1.00
N PHE A 75 -9.47 -8.77 -0.29
CA PHE A 75 -8.41 -9.72 0.05
C PHE A 75 -8.43 -10.17 1.52
N ILE A 76 -9.20 -9.49 2.37
CA ILE A 76 -9.27 -9.79 3.79
C ILE A 76 -10.30 -10.93 3.97
N PRO A 77 -9.90 -12.11 4.43
CA PRO A 77 -10.86 -13.17 4.73
C PRO A 77 -11.80 -12.70 5.83
N LEU A 78 -13.10 -12.92 5.63
CA LEU A 78 -14.07 -12.78 6.72
C LEU A 78 -13.76 -13.88 7.73
N LEU A 79 -13.11 -13.52 8.84
CA LEU A 79 -13.00 -14.41 9.99
C LEU A 79 -14.43 -14.76 10.42
N GLN A 80 -14.79 -16.04 10.31
CA GLN A 80 -15.99 -16.58 10.94
C GLN A 80 -15.81 -16.68 12.46
#